data_AF-A0A022PSP8-F1
#
_entry.id   AF-A0A022PSP8-F1
#
_cell.length_a   1.000
_cell.length_b   1.000
_cell.length_c   1.000
_cell.angle_alpha   90.00
_cell.angle_beta   90.00
_cell.angle_gamma   90.00
#
_symmetry.space_group_name_H-M   'P 1'
#
loop_
_entity.id
_entity.type
_entity.pdbx_description
1 polymer ?
#
loop_
_entity_poly.entity_id
_entity_poly.type
_entity_poly.pdbx_seq_one_letter_code
_entity_poly.pdbx_strand_id
1 'polypeptide(L)'
;EVIRIKNEHPDDRNCIVNDRVKGRLKVTRAFGAGFLKQHKWNDVLLEMFRNDYIGTAPYLSCSPSLRHHKLSPGDQFLVLSSDGLYQYFSNQEVVSHVQNFMERFPDGDPAQHLIEELLFRAARKAGMDFHELLDIPQGDRRKYHDDVTVMVVSLEGRIWKSSGKYL
;
A
#
# COMPACT_ATOMS: atom_id res chain seq x y z
N GLU A 1 -14.56 6.17 -5.43
CA GLU A 1 -13.91 5.32 -6.46
C GLU A 1 -14.83 4.24 -7.04
N VAL A 2 -15.45 3.34 -6.26
CA VAL A 2 -16.39 2.33 -6.81
C VAL A 2 -17.54 2.96 -7.61
N ILE A 3 -18.17 4.00 -7.07
CA ILE A 3 -19.24 4.76 -7.76
C ILE A 3 -18.73 5.35 -9.09
N ARG A 4 -17.50 5.89 -9.10
CA ARG A 4 -16.88 6.45 -10.32
C ARG A 4 -16.82 5.38 -11.41
N ILE A 5 -16.29 4.19 -11.10
CA ILE A 5 -16.18 3.09 -12.07
C ILE A 5 -17.57 2.65 -12.57
N LYS A 6 -18.55 2.51 -11.66
CA LYS A 6 -19.92 2.14 -12.05
C LYS A 6 -20.58 3.18 -12.97
N ASN A 7 -20.30 4.47 -12.76
CA ASN A 7 -20.82 5.54 -13.62
C ASN A 7 -20.09 5.63 -14.96
N GLU A 8 -18.80 5.31 -15.00
CA GLU A 8 -18.01 5.23 -16.25
C GLU A 8 -18.41 4.01 -17.11
N HIS A 9 -18.97 2.96 -16.48
CA HIS A 9 -19.34 1.70 -17.10
C HIS A 9 -20.79 1.28 -16.75
N PRO A 10 -21.81 2.09 -17.12
CA PRO A 10 -23.19 1.85 -16.72
C PRO A 10 -23.77 0.54 -17.29
N ASP A 11 -23.24 0.07 -18.43
CA ASP A 11 -23.68 -1.15 -19.11
C ASP A 11 -22.99 -2.42 -18.57
N ASP A 12 -21.99 -2.28 -17.69
CA ASP A 12 -21.24 -3.40 -17.12
C ASP A 12 -21.52 -3.57 -15.62
N ARG A 13 -22.47 -4.46 -15.32
CA ARG A 13 -22.82 -4.83 -13.93
C ARG A 13 -21.66 -5.50 -13.17
N ASN A 14 -20.67 -6.04 -13.91
CA ASN A 14 -19.53 -6.76 -13.39
C ASN A 14 -18.24 -5.92 -13.44
N CYS A 15 -18.33 -4.59 -13.56
CA CYS A 15 -17.17 -3.70 -13.48
C CYS A 15 -16.42 -3.82 -12.14
N ILE A 16 -17.13 -4.19 -11.06
CA ILE A 16 -16.58 -4.49 -9.74
C ILE A 16 -17.14 -5.83 -9.25
N VAL A 17 -16.27 -6.78 -8.95
CA VAL A 17 -16.61 -8.14 -8.48
C VAL A 17 -15.69 -8.48 -7.31
N ASN A 18 -16.25 -8.94 -6.19
CA ASN A 18 -15.51 -9.29 -4.97
C ASN A 18 -14.53 -8.18 -4.53
N ASP A 19 -15.00 -6.94 -4.52
CA ASP A 19 -14.22 -5.73 -4.20
C ASP A 19 -13.00 -5.48 -5.09
N ARG A 20 -13.01 -6.02 -6.32
CA ARG A 20 -11.93 -5.87 -7.30
C ARG A 20 -12.47 -5.41 -8.65
N VAL A 21 -11.70 -4.56 -9.33
CA VAL A 21 -11.97 -4.13 -10.71
C VAL A 21 -11.95 -5.35 -11.64
N LYS A 22 -13.08 -5.65 -12.27
CA LYS A 22 -13.33 -6.86 -13.07
C LYS A 22 -12.95 -8.17 -12.35
N GLY A 23 -12.98 -8.20 -11.02
CA GLY A 23 -12.52 -9.33 -10.22
C GLY A 23 -10.99 -9.54 -10.20
N ARG A 24 -10.20 -8.66 -10.83
CA ARG A 24 -8.75 -8.84 -11.00
C ARG A 24 -7.92 -8.04 -10.00
N LEU A 25 -8.12 -6.73 -9.90
CA LEU A 25 -7.28 -5.85 -9.07
C LEU A 25 -8.09 -5.18 -7.96
N LYS A 26 -7.53 -5.17 -6.74
CA LYS A 26 -8.13 -4.50 -5.58
C LYS A 26 -8.00 -2.97 -5.66
N VAL A 27 -6.95 -2.47 -6.32
CA VAL A 27 -6.76 -1.04 -6.58
C VAL A 27 -7.58 -0.57 -7.77
N THR A 28 -8.13 0.65 -7.70
CA THR A 28 -8.93 1.27 -8.78
C THR A 28 -8.12 2.17 -9.70
N ARG A 29 -6.86 2.42 -9.33
CA ARG A 29 -5.90 3.20 -10.10
C ARG A 29 -4.52 2.57 -10.00
N ALA A 30 -3.82 2.44 -11.11
CA ALA A 30 -2.44 1.97 -11.14
C ALA A 30 -1.76 2.34 -12.47
N PHE A 31 -0.42 2.43 -12.44
CA PHE A 31 0.37 2.28 -13.67
C PHE A 31 0.34 0.82 -14.15
N GLY A 32 0.70 0.57 -15.41
CA GLY A 32 0.63 -0.79 -15.98
C GLY A 32 -0.81 -1.32 -16.12
N ALA A 33 -1.02 -2.62 -15.88
CA ALA A 33 -2.31 -3.31 -15.97
C ALA A 33 -3.08 -3.03 -17.27
N GLY A 34 -2.37 -3.08 -18.41
CA GLY A 34 -2.90 -2.71 -19.72
C GLY A 34 -4.19 -3.47 -20.10
N PHE A 35 -4.32 -4.71 -19.64
CA PHE A 35 -5.49 -5.57 -19.87
C PHE A 35 -6.80 -5.04 -19.27
N LEU A 36 -6.75 -4.08 -18.33
CA LEU A 36 -7.92 -3.35 -17.82
C LEU A 36 -8.07 -1.95 -18.42
N LYS A 37 -7.19 -1.56 -19.34
CA LYS A 37 -7.13 -0.21 -19.92
C LYS A 37 -7.41 -0.16 -21.41
N GLN A 38 -7.02 -1.19 -22.16
CA GLN A 38 -7.28 -1.28 -23.59
C GLN A 38 -7.46 -2.74 -23.99
N HIS A 39 -8.47 -3.00 -24.85
CA HIS A 39 -8.76 -4.33 -25.40
C HIS A 39 -7.52 -5.04 -25.96
N LYS A 40 -6.70 -4.35 -26.76
CA LYS A 40 -5.50 -4.95 -27.37
C LYS A 40 -4.54 -5.61 -26.38
N TRP A 41 -4.48 -5.10 -25.14
CA TRP A 41 -3.64 -5.68 -24.08
C TRP A 41 -4.35 -6.77 -23.29
N ASN A 42 -5.67 -6.83 -23.36
CA ASN A 42 -6.47 -7.95 -22.87
C ASN A 42 -6.38 -9.13 -23.86
N ASP A 43 -6.39 -8.86 -25.16
CA ASP A 43 -6.39 -9.89 -26.21
C ASP A 43 -5.08 -10.69 -26.28
N VAL A 44 -3.96 -10.11 -25.85
CA VAL A 44 -2.66 -10.83 -25.75
C VAL A 44 -2.60 -11.80 -24.57
N LEU A 45 -3.54 -11.73 -23.63
CA LEU A 45 -3.61 -12.69 -22.53
C LEU A 45 -4.11 -14.05 -23.04
N LEU A 46 -3.68 -15.12 -22.36
CA LEU A 46 -4.31 -16.43 -22.51
C LEU A 46 -5.81 -16.29 -22.22
N GLU A 47 -6.62 -17.03 -22.97
CA GLU A 47 -8.08 -16.90 -22.96
C GLU A 47 -8.68 -16.92 -21.55
N MET A 48 -8.20 -17.81 -20.68
CA MET A 48 -8.65 -17.93 -19.27
C MET A 48 -8.35 -16.69 -18.40
N PHE A 49 -7.40 -15.84 -18.80
CA PHE A 49 -7.03 -14.61 -18.09
C PHE A 49 -7.63 -13.35 -18.72
N ARG A 50 -8.27 -13.47 -19.89
CA ARG A 50 -8.97 -12.35 -20.50
C ARG A 50 -10.09 -11.88 -19.60
N ASN A 51 -10.36 -10.59 -19.66
CA ASN A 51 -11.51 -9.96 -19.04
C ASN A 51 -12.60 -9.85 -20.09
N ASP A 52 -13.84 -10.05 -19.66
CA ASP A 52 -15.00 -9.63 -20.45
C ASP A 52 -15.02 -8.10 -20.49
N TYR A 53 -14.43 -7.54 -21.54
CA TYR A 53 -14.19 -6.10 -21.65
C TYR A 53 -15.29 -5.51 -22.53
N ILE A 54 -16.07 -4.59 -21.97
CA ILE A 54 -17.23 -4.00 -22.64
C ILE A 54 -16.88 -2.58 -23.07
N GLY A 55 -17.02 -2.31 -24.37
CA GLY A 55 -16.69 -1.01 -24.95
C GLY A 55 -15.19 -0.70 -24.93
N THR A 56 -14.81 0.57 -25.11
CA THR A 56 -13.39 0.96 -25.24
C THR A 56 -12.87 1.76 -24.04
N ALA A 57 -13.74 2.04 -23.05
CA ALA A 57 -13.39 2.81 -21.88
C ALA A 57 -12.47 2.00 -20.94
N PRO A 58 -11.43 2.61 -20.34
CA PRO A 58 -10.59 1.94 -19.36
C PRO A 58 -11.35 1.69 -18.05
N TYR A 59 -11.23 0.49 -17.49
CA TYR A 59 -11.73 0.16 -16.14
C TYR A 59 -10.77 0.64 -15.04
N LEU A 60 -9.50 0.85 -15.38
CA LEU A 60 -8.46 1.28 -14.44
C LEU A 60 -7.82 2.60 -14.92
N SER A 61 -7.77 3.60 -14.05
CA SER A 61 -7.10 4.87 -14.36
C SER A 61 -5.63 4.84 -13.91
N CYS A 62 -4.76 5.62 -14.54
CA CYS A 62 -3.43 5.96 -14.00
C CYS A 62 -3.33 7.44 -13.57
N SER A 63 -4.42 8.19 -13.64
CA SER A 63 -4.46 9.58 -13.19
C SER A 63 -4.49 9.61 -11.65
N PRO A 64 -3.54 10.29 -10.98
CA PRO A 64 -3.53 10.36 -9.52
C PRO A 64 -4.69 11.23 -8.99
N SER A 65 -4.97 11.11 -7.69
CA SER A 65 -5.73 12.11 -6.96
C SER A 65 -4.76 13.15 -6.43
N LEU A 66 -4.98 14.43 -6.72
CA LEU A 66 -4.13 15.52 -6.24
C LEU A 66 -4.75 16.17 -5.00
N ARG A 67 -3.97 16.30 -3.94
CA ARG A 67 -4.34 17.07 -2.75
C ARG A 67 -3.21 18.05 -2.43
N HIS A 68 -3.56 19.32 -2.33
CA HIS A 68 -2.65 20.37 -1.86
C HIS A 68 -2.92 20.63 -0.37
N HIS A 69 -1.86 20.68 0.43
CA HIS A 69 -1.92 21.01 1.84
C HIS A 69 -0.91 22.11 2.12
N LYS A 70 -1.35 23.23 2.70
CA LYS A 70 -0.46 24.30 3.12
C LYS A 70 0.01 23.99 4.53
N LEU A 71 1.33 23.86 4.70
CA LEU A 71 1.92 23.57 6.00
C LEU A 71 1.60 24.66 7.02
N SER A 72 1.38 24.22 8.25
CA SER A 72 1.18 25.01 9.45
C SER A 72 2.27 24.66 10.48
N PRO A 73 2.51 25.52 11.49
CA PRO A 73 3.47 25.22 12.56
C PRO A 73 3.17 23.94 13.35
N GLY A 74 1.96 23.37 13.26
CA GLY A 74 1.60 22.11 13.90
C GLY A 74 1.89 20.86 13.06
N ASP A 75 2.28 21.01 11.79
CA ASP A 75 2.60 19.87 10.93
C ASP A 75 4.05 19.43 11.17
N GLN A 76 4.25 18.31 11.86
CA GLN A 76 5.59 17.86 12.28
C GLN A 76 6.26 16.93 11.28
N PHE A 77 5.49 16.02 10.67
CA PHE A 77 6.00 15.01 9.75
C PHE A 77 4.92 14.54 8.76
N LEU A 78 5.37 13.90 7.68
CA LEU A 78 4.54 13.18 6.72
C LEU A 78 4.98 11.72 6.64
N VAL A 79 4.05 10.78 6.75
CA VAL A 79 4.29 9.35 6.53
C VAL A 79 3.76 8.95 5.16
N LEU A 80 4.62 8.37 4.32
CA LEU A 80 4.26 7.70 3.08
C LEU A 80 4.53 6.21 3.25
N SER A 81 3.55 5.36 2.95
CA SER A 81 3.72 3.92 3.12
C SER A 81 2.87 3.08 2.16
N SER A 82 3.27 1.83 1.97
CA SER A 82 2.43 0.82 1.29
C SER A 82 1.28 0.36 2.21
N ASP A 83 0.28 -0.31 1.62
CA ASP A 83 -0.89 -0.83 2.33
C ASP A 83 -0.56 -1.96 3.31
N GLY A 84 0.55 -2.68 3.09
CA GLY A 84 1.09 -3.68 4.01
C GLY A 84 1.22 -3.18 5.45
N LEU A 85 1.56 -1.91 5.66
CA LEU A 85 1.61 -1.29 7.00
C LEU A 85 0.23 -1.31 7.69
N TYR A 86 -0.80 -0.89 6.96
CA TYR A 86 -2.15 -0.69 7.50
C TYR A 86 -2.95 -1.99 7.66
N GLN A 87 -2.35 -3.14 7.35
CA GLN A 87 -2.87 -4.43 7.79
C GLN A 87 -2.67 -4.66 9.30
N TYR A 88 -1.76 -3.89 9.92
CA TYR A 88 -1.35 -4.04 11.32
C TYR A 88 -1.53 -2.77 12.15
N PHE A 89 -1.73 -1.62 11.51
CA PHE A 89 -1.89 -0.32 12.17
C PHE A 89 -3.10 0.44 11.63
N SER A 90 -3.75 1.18 12.52
CA SER A 90 -4.57 2.34 12.15
C SER A 90 -3.70 3.57 11.85
N ASN A 91 -4.26 4.54 11.12
CA ASN A 91 -3.57 5.82 10.86
C ASN A 91 -3.15 6.52 12.17
N GLN A 92 -4.02 6.49 13.19
CA GLN A 92 -3.73 7.08 14.50
C GLN A 92 -2.57 6.39 15.19
N GLU A 93 -2.51 5.05 15.18
CA GLU A 93 -1.38 4.33 15.76
C GLU A 93 -0.06 4.67 15.05
N VAL A 94 -0.05 4.76 13.71
CA VAL A 94 1.15 5.18 12.97
C VAL A 94 1.63 6.53 13.45
N VAL A 95 0.73 7.52 13.55
CA VAL A 95 1.08 8.87 14.04
C VAL A 95 1.60 8.82 15.48
N SER A 96 0.92 8.10 16.37
CA SER A 96 1.33 7.98 17.78
C SER A 96 2.69 7.31 17.94
N HIS A 97 2.98 6.25 17.18
CA HIS A 97 4.28 5.57 17.21
C HIS A 97 5.40 6.48 16.73
N VAL A 98 5.22 7.16 15.59
CA VAL A 98 6.22 8.10 15.06
C VAL A 98 6.47 9.24 16.04
N GLN A 99 5.41 9.86 16.57
CA GLN A 99 5.54 10.97 17.51
C GLN A 99 6.26 10.55 18.79
N ASN A 100 5.78 9.48 19.46
CA ASN A 100 6.38 8.98 20.70
C ASN A 100 7.85 8.57 20.49
N PHE A 101 8.18 7.97 19.34
CA PHE A 101 9.53 7.55 19.03
C PHE A 101 10.45 8.74 18.78
N MET A 102 10.02 9.74 18.01
CA MET A 102 10.79 10.96 17.75
C MET A 102 11.06 11.78 19.03
N GLU A 103 10.14 11.77 19.99
CA GLU A 103 10.31 12.42 21.29
C GLU A 103 11.33 11.70 22.19
N ARG A 104 11.32 10.36 22.19
CA ARG A 104 12.19 9.53 23.06
C ARG A 104 13.57 9.25 22.47
N PHE A 105 13.65 9.14 21.15
CA PHE A 105 14.86 8.75 20.41
C PHE A 105 15.10 9.75 19.27
N PRO A 106 15.58 10.96 19.55
CA PRO A 106 15.72 12.03 18.55
C PRO A 106 16.57 11.66 17.33
N ASP A 107 17.57 10.79 17.53
CA ASP A 107 18.51 10.32 16.50
C ASP A 107 18.12 8.97 15.89
N GLY A 108 17.03 8.35 16.35
CA GLY A 108 16.54 7.07 15.85
C GLY A 108 15.80 7.21 14.51
N ASP A 109 15.69 6.11 13.76
CA ASP A 109 14.89 6.05 12.54
C ASP A 109 13.43 5.65 12.84
N PRO A 110 12.46 6.58 12.76
CA PRO A 110 11.06 6.28 13.03
C PRO A 110 10.42 5.34 11.99
N ALA A 111 10.95 5.30 10.75
CA ALA A 111 10.46 4.35 9.75
C ALA A 111 10.88 2.93 10.11
N GLN A 112 12.13 2.73 10.54
CA GLN A 112 12.61 1.44 11.04
C GLN A 112 11.78 0.98 12.25
N HIS A 113 11.50 1.87 13.19
CA HIS A 113 10.67 1.56 14.36
C HIS A 113 9.27 1.04 13.97
N LEU A 114 8.61 1.67 12.99
CA LEU A 114 7.31 1.20 12.49
C LEU A 114 7.39 -0.19 11.86
N ILE A 115 8.47 -0.50 11.14
CA ILE A 115 8.69 -1.83 10.55
C ILE A 115 8.90 -2.88 11.63
N GLU A 116 9.71 -2.59 12.65
CA GLU A 116 9.96 -3.51 13.77
C GLU A 116 8.67 -3.81 14.53
N GLU A 117 7.89 -2.79 14.89
CA GLU A 117 6.60 -2.96 15.56
C GLU A 117 5.60 -3.74 14.67
N LEU A 118 5.61 -3.53 13.36
CA LEU A 118 4.81 -4.34 12.43
C LEU A 118 5.19 -5.82 12.50
N LEU A 119 6.47 -6.13 12.46
CA LEU A 119 6.98 -7.49 12.46
C LEU A 119 6.65 -8.19 13.80
N PHE A 120 6.75 -7.48 14.93
CA PHE A 120 6.25 -8.00 16.22
C PHE A 120 4.75 -8.31 16.18
N ARG A 121 3.93 -7.42 15.61
CA ARG A 121 2.48 -7.65 15.47
C ARG A 121 2.19 -8.83 14.52
N ALA A 122 2.94 -8.97 13.44
CA ALA A 122 2.82 -10.07 12.49
C ALA A 122 3.18 -11.43 13.14
N ALA A 123 4.30 -11.49 13.88
CA ALA A 123 4.72 -12.70 14.61
C ALA A 123 3.66 -13.13 15.62
N ARG A 124 3.18 -12.17 16.44
CA ARG A 124 2.11 -12.42 17.42
C ARG A 124 0.82 -12.90 16.77
N LYS A 125 0.43 -12.33 15.62
CA LYS A 125 -0.76 -12.75 14.86
C LYS A 125 -0.60 -14.17 14.31
N ALA A 126 0.62 -14.55 13.94
CA ALA A 126 0.97 -15.88 13.46
C ALA A 126 1.19 -16.91 14.59
N GLY A 127 1.19 -16.48 15.85
CA GLY A 127 1.38 -17.36 17.01
C GLY A 127 2.82 -17.86 17.16
N MET A 128 3.81 -17.09 16.72
CA MET A 128 5.24 -17.42 16.77
C MET A 128 6.07 -16.29 17.38
N ASP A 129 7.32 -16.58 17.74
CA ASP A 129 8.28 -15.57 18.19
C ASP A 129 8.72 -14.65 17.04
N PHE A 130 9.17 -13.44 17.40
CA PHE A 130 9.70 -12.48 16.45
C PHE A 130 10.90 -13.04 15.65
N HIS A 131 11.83 -13.74 16.31
CA HIS A 131 13.00 -14.30 15.63
C HIS A 131 12.61 -15.44 14.70
N GLU A 132 11.62 -16.26 15.09
CA GLU A 132 11.07 -17.31 14.24
C GLU A 132 10.48 -16.72 12.95
N LEU A 133 9.79 -15.57 13.01
CA LEU A 133 9.28 -14.86 11.84
C LEU A 133 10.42 -14.37 10.92
N LEU A 134 11.51 -13.85 11.49
CA LEU A 134 12.65 -13.36 10.71
C LEU A 134 13.39 -14.48 9.97
N ASP A 135 13.47 -15.65 10.59
CA ASP A 135 14.13 -16.84 10.04
C ASP A 135 13.34 -17.52 8.91
N ILE A 136 12.09 -17.10 8.66
CA ILE A 136 11.27 -17.65 7.58
C ILE A 136 11.96 -17.40 6.23
N PRO A 137 12.16 -18.45 5.41
CA PRO A 137 12.79 -18.31 4.11
C PRO A 137 12.08 -17.34 3.17
N GLN A 138 12.86 -16.69 2.31
CA GLN A 138 12.33 -15.83 1.26
C GLN A 138 11.41 -16.65 0.33
N GLY A 139 10.19 -16.18 0.13
CA GLY A 139 9.12 -16.89 -0.60
C GLY A 139 7.95 -17.29 0.30
N ASP A 140 8.23 -17.70 1.54
CA ASP A 140 7.19 -18.08 2.51
C ASP A 140 6.74 -16.90 3.39
N ARG A 141 7.56 -15.85 3.50
CA ARG A 141 7.24 -14.64 4.30
C ARG A 141 5.91 -13.98 3.95
N ARG A 142 5.49 -14.02 2.67
CA ARG A 142 4.20 -13.48 2.21
C ARG A 142 2.97 -14.14 2.83
N LYS A 143 3.12 -15.31 3.47
CA LYS A 143 2.04 -15.96 4.23
C LYS A 143 1.74 -15.21 5.54
N TYR A 144 2.68 -14.41 6.04
CA TYR A 144 2.61 -13.78 7.35
C TYR A 144 2.41 -12.27 7.26
N HIS A 145 3.11 -11.60 6.36
CA HIS A 145 2.90 -10.17 6.09
C HIS A 145 3.19 -9.83 4.63
N ASP A 146 2.62 -8.73 4.16
CA ASP A 146 2.89 -8.21 2.81
C ASP A 146 4.23 -7.45 2.75
N ASP A 147 4.65 -7.06 1.56
CA ASP A 147 5.78 -6.16 1.37
C ASP A 147 5.44 -4.79 1.96
N VAL A 148 6.30 -4.30 2.87
CA VAL A 148 6.09 -3.02 3.57
C VAL A 148 7.17 -2.02 3.17
N THR A 149 6.74 -0.81 2.80
CA THR A 149 7.62 0.34 2.61
C THR A 149 7.09 1.48 3.45
N VAL A 150 7.97 2.15 4.19
CA VAL A 150 7.65 3.32 5.01
C VAL A 150 8.70 4.40 4.76
N MET A 151 8.25 5.63 4.58
CA MET A 151 9.07 6.84 4.51
C MET A 151 8.48 7.87 5.45
N VAL A 152 9.30 8.37 6.37
CA VAL A 152 8.93 9.47 7.27
C VAL A 152 9.71 10.71 6.86
N VAL A 153 9.00 11.76 6.49
CA VAL A 153 9.57 13.05 6.11
C VAL A 153 9.37 14.02 7.26
N SER A 154 10.46 14.50 7.87
CA SER A 154 10.39 15.57 8.86
C SER A 154 10.03 16.88 8.17
N LEU A 155 9.04 17.59 8.69
CA LEU A 155 8.69 18.94 8.27
C LEU A 155 9.34 20.01 9.14
N GLU A 156 9.96 19.60 10.26
CA GLU A 156 10.77 20.43 11.15
C GLU A 156 12.25 20.55 10.68
N GLY A 157 12.61 19.93 9.55
CA GLY A 157 13.95 20.01 8.97
C GLY A 157 14.96 18.95 9.44
N ARG A 158 14.51 17.85 10.06
CA ARG A 158 15.39 16.72 10.42
C ARG A 158 15.57 15.78 9.23
N ILE A 159 16.79 15.28 9.01
CA ILE A 159 17.09 14.30 7.95
C ILE A 159 17.52 13.00 8.63
N TRP A 160 16.70 11.96 8.54
CA TRP A 160 17.10 10.59 8.89
C TRP A 160 17.68 9.92 7.65
N LYS A 161 18.85 9.29 7.79
CA LYS A 161 19.43 8.48 6.71
C LYS A 161 18.83 7.08 6.81
N SER A 162 18.26 6.60 5.70
CA SER A 162 17.79 5.21 5.55
C SER A 162 18.83 4.23 6.09
N SER A 163 18.52 3.55 7.19
CA SER A 163 19.34 2.50 7.80
C SER A 163 19.25 1.18 7.02
N GLY A 164 19.37 1.25 5.69
CA GLY A 164 19.40 0.08 4.83
C GLY A 164 20.70 -0.71 5.00
N LYS A 165 20.85 -1.44 6.10
CA LYS A 165 21.64 -2.67 6.12
C LYS A 165 20.65 -3.82 6.03
N TYR A 166 20.34 -4.21 4.79
CA TYR A 166 19.85 -5.56 4.57
C TYR A 166 20.95 -6.50 5.07
N LEU A 167 20.67 -7.23 6.15
CA LEU A 167 21.38 -8.46 6.50
C LEU A 167 20.81 -9.59 5.65
#